data_AF-A0A354C4B7-F1
#
_entry.id   AF-A0A354C4B7-F1
#
_cell.length_a   1.000
_cell.length_b   1.000
_cell.length_c   1.000
_cell.angle_alpha   90.00
_cell.angle_beta   90.00
_cell.angle_gamma   90.00
#
_symmetry.space_group_name_H-M   'P 1'
#
loop_
_entity.id
_entity.type
_entity.pdbx_description
1 polymer ?
#
loop_
_entity_poly.entity_id
_entity_poly.type
_entity_poly.pdbx_seq_one_letter_code
_entity_poly.pdbx_strand_id
1 'polypeptide(L)'
;MSKFSSIFSQLLQLFPRFEFYRMVKETKAERHARGFTCWGQFVAMLFCQLGRAHSLREIVNGLRSCEGKLRHLGISAPKLSTLAYANGHRPWELYQRVFFSLLER
;
A
#
# COMPACT_ATOMS: atom_id res chain seq x y z
N MET A 1 20.90 -2.41 -4.15
CA MET A 1 20.19 -2.42 -2.84
C MET A 1 20.69 -1.24 -2.02
N SER A 2 19.78 -0.46 -1.41
CA SER A 2 20.18 0.62 -0.48
C SER A 2 20.90 0.01 0.72
N LYS A 3 22.04 0.59 1.12
CA LYS A 3 22.85 0.15 2.28
C LYS A 3 22.11 0.31 3.63
N PHE A 4 21.09 1.17 3.68
CA PHE A 4 20.21 1.38 4.82
C PHE A 4 18.77 1.54 4.33
N SER A 5 17.91 0.59 4.68
CA SER A 5 16.47 0.61 4.40
C SER A 5 15.71 0.63 5.72
N SER A 6 14.65 1.42 5.83
CA SER A 6 13.77 1.37 7.02
C SER A 6 13.16 -0.03 7.19
N ILE A 7 12.76 -0.40 8.41
CA ILE A 7 11.99 -1.64 8.66
C ILE A 7 10.76 -1.69 7.74
N PHE A 8 10.10 -0.56 7.53
CA PHE A 8 9.00 -0.44 6.58
C PHE A 8 9.39 -0.84 5.15
N SER A 9 10.55 -0.37 4.67
CA SER A 9 11.06 -0.75 3.35
C SER A 9 11.43 -2.23 3.27
N GLN A 10 11.92 -2.83 4.35
CA GLN A 10 12.23 -4.27 4.40
C GLN A 10 10.94 -5.09 4.37
N LEU A 11 9.92 -4.69 5.13
CA LEU A 11 8.60 -5.33 5.11
C LEU A 11 7.95 -5.26 3.73
N LEU A 12 8.06 -4.13 3.02
CA LEU A 12 7.56 -4.02 1.64
C LEU A 12 8.27 -4.97 0.67
N GLN A 13 9.51 -5.39 0.93
CA GLN A 13 10.23 -6.36 0.09
C GLN A 13 9.66 -7.78 0.21
N LEU A 14 8.91 -8.09 1.27
CA LEU A 14 8.21 -9.37 1.42
C LEU A 14 7.12 -9.57 0.35
N PHE A 15 6.68 -8.48 -0.29
CA PHE A 15 5.61 -8.48 -1.28
C PHE A 15 6.18 -8.18 -2.68
N PRO A 16 6.44 -9.21 -3.52
CA PRO A 16 6.92 -8.99 -4.88
C PRO A 16 5.90 -8.19 -5.68
N ARG A 17 6.32 -7.05 -6.22
CA ARG A 17 5.41 -6.17 -6.99
C ARG A 17 4.75 -6.88 -8.16
N PHE A 18 5.48 -7.74 -8.84
CA PHE A 18 4.95 -8.49 -9.99
C PHE A 18 3.76 -9.37 -9.59
N GLU A 19 3.91 -10.17 -8.53
CA GLU A 19 2.83 -11.02 -8.00
C GLU A 19 1.66 -10.18 -7.51
N PHE A 20 1.93 -9.08 -6.80
CA PHE A 20 0.89 -8.14 -6.36
C PHE A 20 0.07 -7.60 -7.54
N TYR A 21 0.73 -7.09 -8.59
CA TYR A 21 0.03 -6.56 -9.76
C TYR A 21 -0.70 -7.64 -10.56
N ARG A 22 -0.23 -8.89 -10.55
CA ARG A 22 -0.98 -10.02 -11.09
C ARG A 22 -2.31 -10.21 -10.35
N MET A 23 -2.28 -10.23 -9.02
CA MET A 23 -3.48 -10.33 -8.18
C MET A 23 -4.44 -9.13 -8.37
N VAL A 24 -3.90 -7.92 -8.55
CA VAL A 24 -4.70 -6.72 -8.88
C VAL A 24 -5.47 -6.90 -10.18
N LYS A 25 -4.84 -7.47 -11.21
CA LYS A 25 -5.49 -7.71 -12.52
C LYS A 25 -6.57 -8.78 -12.40
N GLU A 26 -6.28 -9.88 -11.72
CA GLU A 26 -7.22 -11.00 -11.53
C GLU A 26 -8.48 -10.57 -10.76
N THR A 27 -8.31 -9.72 -9.74
CA THR A 27 -9.42 -9.19 -8.93
C THR A 27 -10.09 -7.96 -9.54
N LYS A 28 -9.57 -7.44 -10.66
CA LYS A 28 -10.02 -6.20 -11.31
C LYS A 28 -10.05 -4.99 -10.36
N ALA A 29 -9.18 -4.98 -9.34
CA ALA A 29 -9.20 -3.99 -8.27
C ALA A 29 -8.88 -2.55 -8.72
N GLU A 30 -8.25 -2.39 -9.89
CA GLU A 30 -7.95 -1.08 -10.49
C GLU A 30 -8.88 -0.67 -11.64
N ARG A 31 -9.99 -1.38 -11.90
CA ARG A 31 -10.85 -1.13 -13.08
C ARG A 31 -11.34 0.31 -13.22
N HIS A 32 -11.54 1.03 -12.11
CA HIS A 32 -11.97 2.43 -12.07
C HIS A 32 -10.98 3.36 -11.39
N ALA A 33 -9.74 2.90 -11.17
CA ALA A 33 -8.72 3.70 -10.51
C ALA A 33 -8.28 4.87 -11.40
N ARG A 34 -8.26 6.08 -10.85
CA ARG A 34 -7.75 7.29 -11.52
C ARG A 34 -6.51 7.82 -10.79
N GLY A 35 -5.32 7.44 -11.25
CA GLY A 35 -4.03 7.93 -10.76
C GLY A 35 -3.56 7.38 -9.41
N PHE A 36 -4.46 6.96 -8.51
CA PHE A 36 -4.08 6.26 -7.27
C PHE A 36 -4.13 4.75 -7.47
N THR A 37 -3.02 4.05 -7.23
CA THR A 37 -2.87 2.60 -7.49
C THR A 37 -3.25 1.74 -6.27
N CYS A 38 -3.52 0.47 -6.50
CA CYS A 38 -3.67 -0.57 -5.47
C CYS A 38 -2.40 -0.70 -4.64
N TRP A 39 -1.23 -0.56 -5.28
CA TRP A 39 0.04 -0.53 -4.56
C TRP A 39 0.12 0.65 -3.59
N GLY A 40 -0.28 1.85 -4.02
CA GLY A 40 -0.28 3.04 -3.17
C GLY A 40 -1.21 2.92 -1.95
N GLN A 41 -2.38 2.32 -2.12
CA GLN A 41 -3.27 2.03 -0.99
C GLN A 41 -2.70 0.94 -0.08
N PHE A 42 -2.18 -0.15 -0.65
CA PHE A 42 -1.60 -1.23 0.14
C PHE A 42 -0.49 -0.72 1.05
N VAL A 43 0.41 0.09 0.51
CA VAL A 43 1.48 0.75 1.28
C VAL A 43 0.90 1.63 2.39
N ALA A 44 -0.13 2.42 2.09
CA ALA A 44 -0.76 3.29 3.09
C ALA A 44 -1.42 2.49 4.22
N MET A 45 -2.07 1.38 3.88
CA MET A 45 -2.70 0.49 4.86
C MET A 45 -1.66 -0.31 5.65
N LEU A 46 -0.55 -0.71 5.04
CA LEU A 46 0.56 -1.35 5.76
C LEU A 46 1.20 -0.37 6.75
N PHE A 47 1.39 0.89 6.34
CA PHE A 47 1.86 1.96 7.23
C PHE A 47 0.90 2.17 8.41
N CYS A 48 -0.41 2.14 8.16
CA CYS A 48 -1.43 2.22 9.20
C CYS A 48 -1.24 1.15 10.29
N GLN A 49 -1.11 -0.11 9.89
CA GLN A 49 -0.96 -1.24 10.81
C GLN A 49 0.33 -1.15 11.65
N LEU A 50 1.44 -0.75 11.01
CA LEU A 50 2.74 -0.66 11.68
C LEU A 50 2.88 0.59 12.56
N GLY A 51 2.34 1.71 12.10
CA GLY A 51 2.37 2.98 12.81
C GLY A 51 1.29 3.12 13.88
N ARG A 52 0.43 2.11 14.06
CA ARG A 52 -0.77 2.16 14.91
C ARG A 52 -1.61 3.41 14.64
N ALA A 53 -1.78 3.76 13.37
CA ALA A 53 -2.62 4.90 12.99
C ALA A 53 -4.09 4.53 13.19
N HIS A 54 -4.81 5.35 13.94
CA HIS A 54 -6.22 5.09 14.29
C HIS A 54 -7.20 5.88 13.41
N SER A 55 -6.69 6.73 12.53
CA SER A 55 -7.52 7.52 11.61
C SER A 55 -6.91 7.68 10.22
N LEU A 56 -7.74 7.89 9.21
CA LEU A 56 -7.27 8.18 7.84
C LEU A 56 -6.36 9.43 7.79
N ARG A 57 -6.58 10.40 8.69
CA ARG A 57 -5.72 11.60 8.80
C ARG A 57 -4.34 11.23 9.31
N GLU A 58 -4.24 10.39 10.33
CA GLU A 58 -2.96 9.91 10.85
C GLU A 58 -2.18 9.12 9.79
N ILE A 59 -2.86 8.29 8.99
CA ILE A 59 -2.21 7.56 7.89
C ILE A 59 -1.61 8.55 6.88
N VAL A 60 -2.42 9.48 6.37
CA VAL A 60 -1.99 10.43 5.34
C VAL A 60 -0.90 11.36 5.86
N ASN A 61 -1.05 11.91 7.06
CA ASN A 61 -0.07 12.82 7.64
C ASN A 61 1.23 12.08 8.00
N GLY A 62 1.15 10.86 8.54
CA GLY A 62 2.32 10.04 8.83
C GLY A 62 3.12 9.70 7.57
N LEU A 63 2.43 9.36 6.48
CA LEU A 63 3.07 9.16 5.17
C LEU A 63 3.70 10.44 4.64
N ARG A 64 3.05 11.61 4.76
CA ARG A 64 3.60 12.91 4.35
C ARG A 64 4.88 13.25 5.10
N SER A 65 4.90 13.03 6.42
CA SER A 65 6.10 13.24 7.24
C SER A 65 7.26 12.33 6.83
N CYS A 66 6.98 11.20 6.19
CA CYS A 66 7.97 10.25 5.71
C CYS A 66 8.22 10.33 4.19
N GLU A 67 7.55 11.22 3.45
CA GLU A 67 7.49 11.19 1.98
C GLU A 67 8.87 11.32 1.32
N GLY A 68 9.73 12.20 1.85
CA GLY A 68 11.12 12.32 1.37
C GLY A 68 11.92 11.01 1.51
N LYS A 69 11.68 10.25 2.58
CA LYS A 69 12.29 8.93 2.81
C LYS A 69 11.61 7.82 2.02
N LEU A 70 10.39 7.99 1.54
CA LEU A 70 9.62 6.97 0.80
C LEU A 70 9.64 7.17 -0.71
N ARG A 71 10.13 8.32 -1.19
CA ARG A 71 10.16 8.67 -2.62
C ARG A 71 10.92 7.66 -3.48
N HIS A 72 12.01 7.10 -2.95
CA HIS A 72 12.80 6.06 -3.63
C HIS A 72 12.06 4.71 -3.74
N LEU A 73 11.00 4.52 -2.94
CA LEU A 73 10.10 3.37 -3.05
C LEU A 73 8.93 3.65 -4.01
N GLY A 74 8.92 4.81 -4.70
CA GLY A 74 7.88 5.17 -5.67
C GLY A 74 6.51 5.41 -5.02
N ILE A 75 6.50 5.85 -3.76
CA ILE A 75 5.29 6.11 -2.98
C ILE A 75 5.23 7.61 -2.69
N SER A 76 4.05 8.19 -2.95
CA SER A 76 3.66 9.52 -2.47
C SER A 76 2.46 9.39 -1.53
N ALA A 77 2.31 10.36 -0.63
CA ALA A 77 1.19 10.33 0.32
C ALA A 77 -0.13 10.66 -0.41
N PRO A 78 -1.16 9.81 -0.32
CA PRO A 78 -2.43 10.07 -0.99
C PRO A 78 -3.20 11.23 -0.35
N LYS A 79 -4.14 11.83 -1.08
CA LYS A 79 -5.15 12.70 -0.46
C LYS A 79 -6.09 11.85 0.42
N LEU A 80 -6.60 12.46 1.49
CA LEU A 80 -7.52 11.81 2.45
C LEU A 80 -8.74 11.19 1.75
N SER A 81 -9.42 11.96 0.91
CA SER A 81 -10.60 11.51 0.16
C SER A 81 -10.28 10.38 -0.82
N THR A 82 -9.09 10.43 -1.44
CA THR A 82 -8.62 9.37 -2.35
C THR A 82 -8.39 8.05 -1.61
N LEU A 83 -7.77 8.09 -0.43
CA LEU A 83 -7.57 6.88 0.39
C LEU A 83 -8.91 6.33 0.90
N ALA A 84 -9.80 7.20 1.39
CA ALA A 84 -11.14 6.82 1.84
C ALA A 84 -11.93 6.13 0.72
N TYR A 85 -11.94 6.73 -0.48
CA TYR A 85 -12.61 6.17 -1.65
C TYR A 85 -12.04 4.80 -2.02
N ALA A 86 -10.71 4.67 -2.10
CA ALA A 86 -10.06 3.40 -2.40
C ALA A 86 -10.39 2.30 -1.39
N ASN A 87 -10.43 2.63 -0.09
CA ASN A 87 -10.81 1.68 0.97
C ASN A 87 -12.26 1.23 0.86
N GLY A 88 -13.18 2.10 0.43
CA GLY A 88 -14.59 1.76 0.29
C GLY A 88 -14.95 1.01 -1.00
N HIS A 89 -14.15 1.12 -2.06
CA HIS A 89 -14.55 0.66 -3.40
C HIS A 89 -13.69 -0.48 -3.96
N ARG A 90 -12.49 -0.72 -3.42
CA ARG A 90 -11.63 -1.79 -3.94
C ARG A 90 -12.03 -3.14 -3.36
N PRO A 91 -12.07 -4.20 -4.19
CA PRO A 91 -12.47 -5.53 -3.75
C PRO A 91 -11.51 -6.04 -2.66
N TRP A 92 -12.08 -6.51 -1.56
CA TRP A 92 -11.33 -7.05 -0.42
C TRP A 92 -10.58 -8.34 -0.80
N GLU A 93 -11.05 -9.03 -1.85
CA GLU A 93 -10.46 -10.23 -2.44
C GLU A 93 -9.00 -10.02 -2.86
N LEU A 94 -8.62 -8.78 -3.23
CA LEU A 94 -7.21 -8.45 -3.47
C LEU A 94 -6.36 -8.74 -2.22
N TYR A 95 -6.77 -8.23 -1.06
CA TYR A 95 -6.03 -8.36 0.18
C TYR A 95 -6.10 -9.78 0.74
N GLN A 96 -7.19 -10.51 0.50
CA GLN A 96 -7.28 -11.93 0.81
C GLN A 96 -6.21 -12.73 0.03
N ARG A 97 -6.08 -12.51 -1.28
CA ARG A 97 -5.05 -13.19 -2.10
C ARG A 97 -3.64 -12.80 -1.66
N VAL A 98 -3.41 -11.52 -1.37
CA VAL A 98 -2.11 -11.04 -0.86
C VAL A 98 -1.74 -11.76 0.44
N PHE A 99 -2.70 -11.95 1.35
CA PHE A 99 -2.47 -12.67 2.61
C PHE A 99 -2.10 -14.14 2.37
N PHE A 100 -2.89 -14.88 1.60
CA PHE A 100 -2.59 -16.30 1.36
C PHE A 100 -1.29 -16.51 0.58
N SER A 101 -1.00 -15.64 -0.39
CA SER A 101 0.28 -15.66 -1.10
C SER A 101 1.49 -15.43 -0.18
N LEU A 102 1.31 -14.71 0.93
CA LEU A 102 2.37 -14.53 1.94
C LEU A 102 2.42 -15.71 2.91
N LEU A 103 1.28 -16.27 3.30
CA LEU A 103 1.19 -17.39 4.24
C LEU A 103 1.81 -18.68 3.70
N GLU A 104 1.77 -18.89 2.39
CA GLU A 104 2.36 -20.05 1.71
C GLU A 104 3.90 -20.01 1.63
N ARG A 105 4.55 -18.93 2.11
CA ARG A 105 6.00 -18.74 2.09
C ARG A 105 6.64 -19.05 3.43
#